data_AF-A0A946EEP2-F1
#
_entry.id   AF-A0A946EEP2-F1
#
_cell.length_a   1.000
_cell.length_b   1.000
_cell.length_c   1.000
_cell.angle_alpha   90.00
_cell.angle_beta   90.00
_cell.angle_gamma   90.00
#
_symmetry.space_group_name_H-M   'P 1'
#
loop_
_entity.id
_entity.type
_entity.pdbx_description
1 polymer ?
#
loop_
_entity_poly.entity_id
_entity_poly.type
_entity_poly.pdbx_seq_one_letter_code
_entity_poly.pdbx_strand_id
1 'polypeptide(L)'
;MAGNHKPTRPLVADNRYKKGRGAGAAPKVNASKASKRKPKQKPKGNLITRFIKWLLRLIWKLVWAVLWRTSLTILVLICLAIGYVWFSLPPLDDLLDGRSRGSVTLLDNQGKVFAWRGDQFGGVITAKTVSPHLKNAVVATEDKRFYRHFGLSPRGIASAVRINLSEGRGPLSGHGGSTITQQSAKLLCLGVSYDQNRWASERAYEADCRQGSLWRK
;
A
#
# COMPACT_ATOMS: atom_id res chain seq x y z
N MET A 1 17.09 -71.96 4.65
CA MET A 1 17.20 -71.01 5.79
C MET A 1 15.78 -70.52 6.07
N ALA A 2 14.95 -71.20 6.87
CA ALA A 2 14.89 -71.17 8.35
C ALA A 2 14.96 -69.73 8.90
N GLY A 3 14.00 -69.17 9.63
CA GLY A 3 12.69 -69.59 10.15
C GLY A 3 11.88 -68.32 10.51
N ASN A 4 10.57 -68.31 10.31
CA ASN A 4 9.52 -68.47 11.34
C ASN A 4 9.45 -67.26 12.32
N HIS A 5 8.34 -66.51 12.44
CA HIS A 5 7.02 -66.99 12.82
C HIS A 5 5.85 -66.13 12.27
N LYS A 6 4.81 -66.80 11.76
CA LYS A 6 3.39 -66.39 11.65
C LYS A 6 2.63 -66.95 12.90
N PRO A 7 1.27 -66.89 13.09
CA PRO A 7 0.16 -66.40 12.23
C PRO A 7 -1.07 -65.71 12.93
N THR A 8 -2.03 -65.30 12.09
CA THR A 8 -3.52 -65.40 12.21
C THR A 8 -4.39 -64.41 13.01
N ARG A 9 -5.39 -63.86 12.30
CA ARG A 9 -6.69 -63.37 12.80
C ARG A 9 -7.66 -64.54 13.03
N PRO A 10 -8.72 -64.36 13.85
CA PRO A 10 -10.05 -64.92 13.54
C PRO A 10 -11.09 -63.77 13.46
N LEU A 11 -11.97 -63.67 12.46
CA LEU A 11 -13.12 -64.49 12.07
C LEU A 11 -14.19 -64.66 13.17
N VAL A 12 -15.35 -64.08 12.86
CA VAL A 12 -16.66 -64.08 13.52
C VAL A 12 -17.27 -65.48 13.55
N ALA A 13 -18.00 -65.83 14.62
CA ALA A 13 -19.21 -66.67 14.53
C ALA A 13 -20.09 -66.55 15.79
N ASP A 14 -21.37 -66.84 15.58
CA ASP A 14 -22.56 -66.60 16.39
C ASP A 14 -22.56 -67.15 17.83
N ASN A 15 -23.43 -66.55 18.66
CA ASN A 15 -24.22 -67.40 19.56
C ASN A 15 -25.70 -67.00 19.57
N ARG A 16 -26.44 -67.74 18.73
CA ARG A 16 -27.89 -67.74 18.56
C ARG A 16 -28.44 -68.79 19.55
N TYR A 17 -29.12 -68.31 20.60
CA TYR A 17 -29.90 -69.04 21.64
C TYR A 17 -29.18 -70.08 22.52
N LYS A 18 -29.26 -69.87 23.84
CA LYS A 18 -29.81 -70.90 24.75
C LYS A 18 -30.63 -70.27 25.88
N LYS A 19 -31.91 -70.65 25.89
CA LYS A 19 -32.94 -70.38 26.88
C LYS A 19 -32.76 -71.36 28.04
N GLY A 20 -32.47 -70.87 29.23
CA GLY A 20 -32.55 -71.62 30.49
C GLY A 20 -33.44 -70.85 31.46
N ARG A 21 -34.66 -71.35 31.68
CA ARG A 21 -35.60 -70.85 32.69
C ARG A 21 -35.08 -71.26 34.07
N GLY A 22 -34.80 -70.28 34.91
CA GLY A 22 -34.71 -70.43 36.36
C GLY A 22 -35.53 -69.31 36.99
N ALA A 23 -36.59 -69.67 37.70
CA ALA A 23 -37.45 -68.73 38.42
C ALA A 23 -36.72 -68.22 39.66
N GLY A 24 -36.73 -66.90 39.89
CA GLY A 24 -36.27 -66.30 41.15
C GLY A 24 -35.82 -64.86 40.99
N ALA A 25 -36.57 -63.95 41.62
CA ALA A 25 -36.30 -62.53 41.84
C ALA A 25 -36.33 -61.60 40.61
N ALA A 26 -37.38 -60.76 40.55
CA ALA A 26 -37.43 -59.62 39.64
C ALA A 26 -36.25 -58.66 39.90
N PRO A 27 -35.39 -58.36 38.91
CA PRO A 27 -34.47 -57.25 39.04
C PRO A 27 -35.27 -55.96 38.82
N LYS A 28 -35.35 -55.15 39.88
CA LYS A 28 -35.87 -53.78 39.83
C LYS A 28 -35.19 -53.06 38.66
N VAL A 29 -36.00 -52.52 37.75
CA VAL A 29 -35.55 -51.60 36.71
C VAL A 29 -34.87 -50.43 37.43
N ASN A 30 -33.54 -50.43 37.44
CA ASN A 30 -32.78 -49.26 37.84
C ASN A 30 -33.02 -48.22 36.75
N ALA A 31 -34.02 -47.38 36.95
CA ALA A 31 -34.17 -46.13 36.24
C ALA A 31 -32.82 -45.42 36.32
N SER A 32 -32.10 -45.36 35.20
CA SER A 32 -30.89 -44.58 35.07
C SER A 32 -31.27 -43.15 35.44
N LYS A 33 -30.91 -42.74 36.66
CA LYS A 33 -31.07 -41.37 37.12
C LYS A 33 -30.36 -40.51 36.08
N ALA A 34 -31.13 -39.76 35.30
CA ALA A 34 -30.61 -38.72 34.44
C ALA A 34 -29.69 -37.85 35.30
N SER A 35 -28.38 -37.91 35.03
CA SER A 35 -27.41 -37.03 35.67
C SER A 35 -27.81 -35.63 35.24
N LYS A 36 -28.53 -34.93 36.13
CA LYS A 36 -28.88 -33.53 35.96
C LYS A 36 -27.55 -32.79 35.78
N ARG A 37 -27.22 -32.42 34.55
CA ARG A 37 -26.09 -31.51 34.25
C ARG A 37 -26.28 -30.30 35.16
N LYS A 38 -25.42 -30.17 36.17
CA LYS A 38 -25.42 -28.99 37.05
C LYS A 38 -25.33 -27.76 36.13
N PRO A 39 -26.25 -26.80 36.21
CA PRO A 39 -26.14 -25.60 35.39
C PRO A 39 -24.81 -24.95 35.74
N LYS A 40 -23.96 -24.67 34.73
CA LYS A 40 -22.73 -23.89 34.93
C LYS A 40 -23.15 -22.60 35.64
N GLN A 41 -22.77 -22.46 36.91
CA GLN A 41 -23.08 -21.28 37.69
C GLN A 41 -22.53 -20.07 36.94
N LYS A 42 -23.43 -19.18 36.47
CA LYS A 42 -23.01 -17.92 35.89
C LYS A 42 -22.24 -17.17 36.98
N PRO A 43 -21.00 -16.72 36.73
CA PRO A 43 -20.24 -16.03 37.76
C PRO A 43 -21.05 -14.82 38.21
N LYS A 44 -21.32 -14.71 39.52
CA LYS A 44 -21.90 -13.52 40.14
C LYS A 44 -20.84 -12.42 40.06
N GLY A 45 -20.72 -11.78 38.90
CA GLY A 45 -19.78 -10.69 38.69
C GLY A 45 -20.18 -9.51 39.59
N ASN A 46 -19.27 -9.10 40.47
CA ASN A 46 -19.44 -7.98 41.41
C ASN A 46 -19.94 -6.73 40.67
N LEU A 47 -20.90 -6.00 41.25
CA LEU A 47 -21.52 -4.81 40.64
C LEU A 47 -20.47 -3.80 40.17
N ILE A 48 -19.40 -3.63 40.95
CA ILE A 48 -18.23 -2.78 40.65
C ILE A 48 -17.52 -3.23 39.36
N THR A 49 -17.27 -4.53 39.18
CA THR A 49 -16.63 -5.06 37.95
C THR A 49 -17.52 -4.90 36.72
N ARG A 50 -18.85 -4.93 36.88
CA ARG A 50 -19.80 -4.65 35.80
C ARG A 50 -19.79 -3.17 35.42
N PHE A 51 -19.72 -2.28 36.40
CA PHE A 51 -19.59 -0.84 36.19
C PHE A 51 -18.27 -0.45 35.53
N ILE A 52 -17.14 -0.97 36.00
CA ILE A 52 -15.81 -0.74 35.38
C ILE A 52 -15.79 -1.25 33.93
N LYS A 53 -16.31 -2.45 33.67
CA LYS A 53 -16.41 -2.99 32.29
C LYS A 53 -17.32 -2.15 31.40
N TRP A 54 -18.40 -1.58 31.95
CA TRP A 54 -19.29 -0.68 31.22
C TRP A 54 -18.58 0.63 30.87
N LEU A 55 -17.87 1.23 31.83
CA LEU A 55 -17.10 2.47 31.64
C LEU A 55 -15.98 2.28 30.61
N LEU A 56 -15.20 1.20 30.72
CA LEU A 56 -14.16 0.85 29.75
C LEU A 56 -14.72 0.65 28.34
N ARG A 57 -15.88 0.00 28.20
CA ARG A 57 -16.56 -0.16 26.90
C ARG A 57 -17.04 1.17 26.34
N LEU A 58 -17.51 2.09 27.19
CA LEU A 58 -17.89 3.43 26.76
C LEU A 58 -16.68 4.24 26.28
N ILE A 59 -15.59 4.24 27.05
CA ILE A 59 -14.34 4.89 26.65
C ILE A 59 -13.83 4.29 25.34
N TRP A 60 -13.81 2.97 25.20
CA TRP A 60 -13.40 2.30 23.96
C TRP A 60 -14.28 2.67 22.78
N LYS A 61 -15.62 2.70 22.97
CA LYS A 61 -16.56 3.14 21.93
C LYS A 61 -16.35 4.59 21.52
N LEU A 62 -16.08 5.48 22.49
CA LEU A 62 -15.80 6.89 22.22
C LEU A 62 -14.48 7.06 21.47
N VAL A 63 -13.41 6.41 21.93
CA VAL A 63 -12.11 6.40 21.25
C VAL A 63 -12.24 5.88 19.82
N TRP A 64 -12.93 4.75 19.64
CA TRP A 64 -13.18 4.19 18.31
C TRP A 64 -14.02 5.12 17.42
N ALA A 65 -15.07 5.74 17.97
CA ALA A 65 -15.92 6.68 17.24
C ALA A 65 -15.15 7.94 16.83
N VAL A 66 -14.30 8.47 17.72
CA VAL A 66 -13.43 9.61 17.42
C VAL A 66 -12.41 9.24 16.35
N LEU A 67 -11.69 8.13 16.51
CA LEU A 67 -10.68 7.67 15.55
C LEU A 67 -11.27 7.42 14.15
N TRP A 68 -12.43 6.77 14.07
CA TRP A 68 -13.11 6.55 12.80
C TRP A 68 -13.55 7.86 12.15
N ARG A 69 -14.16 8.77 12.93
CA ARG A 69 -14.64 10.06 12.41
C ARG A 69 -13.48 10.94 11.95
N THR A 70 -12.39 11.03 12.73
CA THR A 70 -11.22 11.80 12.34
C THR A 70 -10.56 11.21 11.09
N SER A 71 -10.44 9.89 11.01
CA SER A 71 -9.93 9.21 9.81
C SER A 71 -10.79 9.48 8.58
N LEU A 72 -12.12 9.44 8.72
CA LEU A 72 -13.06 9.77 7.64
C LEU A 72 -12.92 11.22 7.20
N THR A 73 -12.86 12.16 8.15
CA THR A 73 -12.68 13.59 7.84
C THR A 73 -11.36 13.82 7.11
N ILE A 74 -10.26 13.22 7.56
CA ILE A 74 -8.95 13.31 6.88
C ILE A 74 -9.03 12.75 5.46
N LEU A 75 -9.68 11.59 5.29
CA LEU A 75 -9.85 10.97 3.96
C LEU A 75 -10.64 11.90 3.03
N VAL A 76 -11.73 12.49 3.50
CA VAL A 76 -12.54 13.44 2.72
C VAL A 76 -11.71 14.67 2.33
N LEU A 77 -10.96 15.24 3.27
CA LEU A 77 -10.08 16.39 2.99
C LEU A 77 -9.01 16.04 1.95
N ILE A 78 -8.40 14.85 2.04
CA ILE A 78 -7.43 14.38 1.04
C ILE A 78 -8.10 14.22 -0.33
N CYS A 79 -9.28 13.60 -0.40
CA CYS A 79 -10.02 13.45 -1.65
C CYS A 79 -10.38 14.81 -2.27
N LEU A 80 -10.82 15.77 -1.47
CA LEU A 80 -11.10 17.14 -1.91
C LEU A 80 -9.84 17.84 -2.42
N ALA A 81 -8.71 17.70 -1.73
CA ALA A 81 -7.44 18.26 -2.15
C ALA A 81 -6.97 17.66 -3.49
N ILE A 82 -7.04 16.33 -3.64
CA ILE A 82 -6.73 15.65 -4.91
C ILE A 82 -7.65 16.13 -6.03
N GLY A 83 -8.96 16.21 -5.76
CA GLY A 83 -9.94 16.71 -6.72
C GLY A 83 -9.66 18.15 -7.14
N TYR A 84 -9.37 19.03 -6.19
CA TYR A 84 -9.00 20.42 -6.46
C TYR A 84 -7.78 20.52 -7.37
N VAL A 85 -6.71 19.77 -7.05
CA VAL A 85 -5.50 19.74 -7.89
C VAL A 85 -5.84 19.20 -9.27
N TRP A 86 -6.58 18.10 -9.36
CA TRP A 86 -6.98 17.49 -10.63
C TRP A 86 -7.73 18.48 -11.55
N PHE A 87 -8.67 19.24 -11.01
CA PHE A 87 -9.43 20.24 -11.76
C PHE A 87 -8.65 21.52 -12.06
N SER A 88 -7.60 21.82 -11.30
CA SER A 88 -6.78 23.03 -11.46
C SER A 88 -5.53 22.79 -12.32
N LEU A 89 -5.31 21.56 -12.80
CA LEU A 89 -4.14 21.25 -13.64
C LEU A 89 -4.28 21.91 -15.01
N PRO A 90 -3.27 22.68 -15.45
CA PRO A 90 -3.27 23.21 -16.81
C PRO A 90 -3.11 22.06 -17.83
N PRO A 91 -3.50 22.29 -19.10
CA PRO A 91 -3.20 21.40 -20.20
C PRO A 91 -1.72 21.01 -20.23
N LEU A 92 -1.43 19.77 -20.63
CA LEU A 92 -0.06 19.26 -20.67
C LEU A 92 0.84 20.09 -21.62
N ASP A 93 0.28 20.59 -22.71
CA ASP A 93 1.03 21.38 -23.68
C ASP A 93 1.56 22.69 -23.08
N ASP A 94 0.80 23.34 -22.20
CA ASP A 94 1.24 24.56 -21.49
C ASP A 94 2.39 24.27 -20.53
N LEU A 95 2.45 23.05 -19.98
CA LEU A 95 3.53 22.59 -19.10
C LEU A 95 4.79 22.18 -19.87
N LEU A 96 4.64 21.81 -21.15
CA LEU A 96 5.73 21.34 -22.02
C LEU A 96 6.19 22.37 -23.04
N ASP A 97 5.47 23.49 -23.21
CA ASP A 97 5.83 24.54 -24.15
C ASP A 97 7.03 25.35 -23.64
N GLY A 98 8.22 24.85 -23.97
CA GLY A 98 9.49 25.50 -23.68
C GLY A 98 9.77 26.74 -24.54
N ARG A 99 8.87 27.16 -25.45
CA ARG A 99 9.04 28.43 -26.19
C ARG A 99 9.03 29.66 -25.30
N SER A 100 8.39 29.55 -24.14
CA SER A 100 8.42 30.53 -23.06
C SER A 100 9.85 30.83 -22.56
N ARG A 101 10.82 29.92 -22.78
CA ARG A 101 12.22 30.05 -22.33
C ARG A 101 13.12 30.97 -23.17
N GLY A 102 12.55 31.78 -24.06
CA GLY A 102 13.28 32.84 -24.75
C GLY A 102 14.35 32.32 -25.72
N SER A 103 13.97 31.44 -26.64
CA SER A 103 14.84 30.96 -27.71
C SER A 103 14.66 31.81 -28.97
N VAL A 104 15.76 32.34 -29.52
CA VAL A 104 15.79 33.03 -30.81
C VAL A 104 16.38 32.09 -31.86
N THR A 105 15.62 31.82 -32.91
CA THR A 105 16.08 31.05 -34.07
C THR A 105 16.61 31.99 -35.15
N LEU A 106 17.88 31.86 -35.53
CA LEU A 106 18.50 32.65 -36.59
C LEU A 106 18.42 31.86 -37.91
N LEU A 107 17.81 32.50 -38.91
CA LEU A 107 17.60 31.98 -40.25
C LEU A 107 18.58 32.66 -41.21
N ASP A 108 19.09 31.93 -42.19
CA ASP A 108 19.84 32.51 -43.31
C ASP A 108 18.89 33.14 -44.34
N ASN A 109 19.46 33.70 -45.42
CA ASN A 109 18.70 34.34 -46.49
C ASN A 109 17.82 33.36 -47.31
N GLN A 110 18.02 32.05 -47.17
CA GLN A 110 17.21 31.00 -47.78
C GLN A 110 16.16 30.45 -46.81
N GLY A 111 16.05 31.02 -45.60
CA GLY A 111 15.14 30.55 -44.57
C GLY A 111 15.61 29.27 -43.86
N LYS A 112 16.87 28.86 -44.03
CA LYS A 112 17.45 27.72 -43.33
C LYS A 112 18.04 28.17 -41.99
N VAL A 113 17.72 27.39 -40.97
CA VAL A 113 18.24 27.59 -39.62
C VAL A 113 19.75 27.33 -39.58
N PHE A 114 20.56 28.33 -39.17
CA PHE A 114 22.01 28.17 -39.05
C PHE A 114 22.53 28.36 -37.61
N ALA A 115 21.77 29.04 -36.75
CA ALA A 115 22.15 29.24 -35.35
C ALA A 115 20.93 29.46 -34.46
N TRP A 116 21.11 29.19 -33.17
CA TRP A 116 20.14 29.45 -32.11
C TRP A 116 20.82 30.22 -30.98
N ARG A 117 20.08 31.08 -30.29
CA ARG A 117 20.53 31.73 -29.05
C ARG A 117 19.43 31.62 -28.00
N GLY A 118 19.77 31.06 -26.84
CA GLY A 118 18.81 30.74 -25.77
C GLY A 118 18.74 29.23 -25.52
N ASP A 119 17.73 28.77 -24.78
CA ASP A 119 17.51 27.34 -24.57
C ASP A 119 17.20 26.65 -25.92
N GLN A 120 17.92 25.56 -26.17
CA GLN A 120 17.81 24.79 -27.40
C GLN A 120 16.57 23.90 -27.32
N PHE A 121 15.44 24.41 -27.81
CA PHE A 121 14.20 23.65 -27.87
C PHE A 121 14.25 22.67 -29.05
N GLY A 122 14.75 21.45 -28.81
CA GLY A 122 14.79 20.36 -29.80
C GLY A 122 13.44 19.73 -30.14
N GLY A 123 12.33 20.34 -29.70
CA GLY A 123 10.99 19.78 -29.78
C GLY A 123 10.69 18.76 -28.67
N VAL A 124 9.40 18.57 -28.37
CA VAL A 124 8.95 17.52 -27.44
C VAL A 124 9.00 16.18 -28.17
N ILE A 125 9.92 15.31 -27.76
CA ILE A 125 9.93 13.91 -28.21
C ILE A 125 8.90 13.10 -27.41
N THR A 126 8.28 12.11 -28.07
CA THR A 126 7.32 11.23 -27.39
C THR A 126 7.96 9.90 -27.03
N ALA A 127 7.40 9.20 -26.04
CA ALA A 127 7.84 7.85 -25.70
C ALA A 127 7.74 6.84 -26.88
N LYS A 128 7.00 7.18 -27.93
CA LYS A 128 6.86 6.38 -29.17
C LYS A 128 7.99 6.62 -30.17
N THR A 129 8.59 7.81 -30.17
CA THR A 129 9.68 8.19 -31.08
C THR A 129 11.06 7.85 -30.51
N VAL A 130 11.15 7.50 -29.23
CA VAL A 130 12.39 7.10 -28.56
C VAL A 130 12.75 5.64 -28.86
N SER A 131 14.04 5.36 -29.05
CA SER A 131 14.57 4.01 -29.22
C SER A 131 14.04 3.06 -28.12
N PRO A 132 13.52 1.87 -28.47
CA PRO A 132 13.09 0.88 -27.50
C PRO A 132 14.18 0.51 -26.48
N HIS A 133 15.45 0.51 -26.90
CA HIS A 133 16.57 0.23 -26.02
C HIS A 133 16.76 1.30 -24.95
N LEU A 134 16.66 2.58 -25.32
CA LEU A 134 16.76 3.69 -24.37
C LEU A 134 15.59 3.67 -23.38
N LYS A 135 14.36 3.49 -23.89
CA LYS A 135 13.17 3.36 -23.05
C LYS A 135 13.31 2.23 -22.02
N ASN A 136 13.77 1.07 -22.47
CA ASN A 136 13.95 -0.10 -21.59
C ASN A 136 15.10 0.11 -20.60
N ALA A 137 16.19 0.77 -21.00
CA ALA A 137 17.30 1.09 -20.11
C ALA A 137 16.85 1.99 -18.96
N VAL A 138 16.15 3.09 -19.26
CA VAL A 138 15.62 4.03 -18.24
C VAL A 138 14.64 3.32 -17.30
N VAL A 139 13.70 2.54 -17.85
CA VAL A 139 12.77 1.76 -17.01
C VAL A 139 13.54 0.74 -16.15
N ALA A 140 14.59 0.10 -16.66
CA ALA A 140 15.34 -0.88 -15.89
C ALA A 140 16.17 -0.27 -14.75
N THR A 141 16.73 0.94 -14.94
CA THR A 141 17.60 1.61 -13.97
C THR A 141 16.81 2.43 -12.95
N GLU A 142 15.82 3.21 -13.40
CA GLU A 142 15.09 4.14 -12.54
C GLU A 142 13.88 3.51 -11.85
N ASP A 143 13.10 2.69 -12.58
CA ASP A 143 11.86 2.14 -12.06
C ASP A 143 11.47 0.83 -12.77
N LYS A 144 12.14 -0.25 -12.38
CA LYS A 144 11.97 -1.58 -12.99
C LYS A 144 10.51 -2.09 -12.99
N ARG A 145 9.66 -1.54 -12.12
CA ARG A 145 8.26 -1.95 -11.98
C ARG A 145 7.29 -0.86 -12.43
N PHE A 146 7.74 0.12 -13.20
CA PHE A 146 6.95 1.24 -13.68
C PHE A 146 5.56 0.84 -14.19
N TYR A 147 5.50 -0.15 -15.08
CA TYR A 147 4.25 -0.63 -15.67
C TYR A 147 3.35 -1.47 -14.74
N ARG A 148 3.80 -1.76 -13.51
CA ARG A 148 3.07 -2.59 -12.53
C ARG A 148 2.50 -1.77 -11.38
N HIS A 149 2.62 -0.44 -11.41
CA HIS A 149 2.08 0.43 -10.37
C HIS A 149 1.52 1.75 -10.91
N PHE A 150 0.61 2.35 -10.16
CA PHE A 150 -0.09 3.58 -10.51
C PHE A 150 0.68 4.83 -10.08
N GLY A 151 1.97 4.90 -10.41
CA GLY A 151 2.86 6.03 -10.08
C GLY A 151 3.42 6.06 -8.66
N LEU A 152 3.00 5.18 -7.75
CA LEU A 152 3.62 4.98 -6.44
C LEU A 152 4.00 3.51 -6.26
N SER A 153 5.20 3.23 -5.76
CA SER A 153 5.71 1.87 -5.59
C SER A 153 5.91 1.53 -4.11
N PRO A 154 4.88 1.02 -3.39
CA PRO A 154 5.01 0.64 -1.98
C PRO A 154 6.14 -0.37 -1.75
N ARG A 155 6.32 -1.30 -2.71
CA ARG A 155 7.44 -2.25 -2.71
C ARG A 155 8.80 -1.58 -2.91
N GLY A 156 8.88 -0.55 -3.75
CA GLY A 156 10.10 0.24 -3.95
C GLY A 156 10.49 0.97 -2.67
N ILE A 157 9.53 1.68 -2.07
CA ILE A 157 9.70 2.40 -0.80
C ILE A 157 10.12 1.44 0.31
N ALA A 158 9.40 0.34 0.52
CA ALA A 158 9.73 -0.64 1.56
C ALA A 158 11.11 -1.27 1.35
N SER A 159 11.49 -1.56 0.10
CA SER A 159 12.82 -2.09 -0.22
C SER A 159 13.93 -1.08 0.09
N ALA A 160 13.74 0.19 -0.31
CA ALA A 160 14.70 1.27 -0.04
C ALA A 160 14.91 1.46 1.46
N VAL A 161 13.82 1.56 2.23
CA VAL A 161 13.86 1.66 3.70
C VAL A 161 14.59 0.48 4.31
N ARG A 162 14.28 -0.74 3.89
CA ARG A 162 14.93 -1.97 4.40
C ARG A 162 16.43 -1.97 4.13
N ILE A 163 16.86 -1.62 2.92
CA ILE A 163 18.27 -1.62 2.55
C ILE A 163 19.02 -0.54 3.33
N ASN A 164 18.48 0.68 3.40
CA ASN A 164 19.09 1.78 4.14
C ASN A 164 19.30 1.43 5.62
N LEU A 165 18.27 0.86 6.26
CA LEU A 165 18.38 0.41 7.66
C LEU A 165 19.39 -0.74 7.82
N SER A 166 19.44 -1.68 6.88
CA SER A 166 20.43 -2.78 6.92
C SER A 166 21.88 -2.31 6.71
N GLU A 167 22.06 -1.17 6.04
CA GLU A 167 23.36 -0.53 5.82
C GLU A 167 23.71 0.49 6.93
N GLY A 168 22.95 0.52 8.03
CA GLY A 168 23.20 1.40 9.18
C GLY A 168 22.84 2.88 8.92
N ARG A 169 22.10 3.18 7.85
CA ARG A 169 21.63 4.52 7.52
C ARG A 169 20.21 4.75 8.03
N GLY A 170 19.78 6.01 8.01
CA GLY A 170 18.38 6.37 8.28
C GLY A 170 17.45 5.79 7.21
N PRO A 171 16.16 5.56 7.53
CA PRO A 171 15.22 4.90 6.61
C PRO A 171 15.04 5.66 5.28
N LEU A 172 15.33 6.96 5.27
CA LEU A 172 15.19 7.85 4.11
C LEU A 172 16.55 8.33 3.56
N SER A 173 17.68 7.73 3.97
CA SER A 173 19.00 8.13 3.50
C SER A 173 19.73 7.01 2.77
N GLY A 174 20.07 7.25 1.50
CA GLY A 174 20.75 6.30 0.63
C GLY A 174 19.89 5.92 -0.57
N HIS A 175 19.50 4.65 -0.64
CA HIS A 175 18.75 4.05 -1.74
C HIS A 175 17.41 4.77 -1.97
N GLY A 176 17.12 5.09 -3.22
CA GLY A 176 15.89 5.74 -3.65
C GLY A 176 14.74 4.74 -3.84
N GLY A 177 13.54 5.10 -3.38
CA GLY A 177 12.30 4.35 -3.62
C GLY A 177 11.32 5.06 -4.57
N SER A 178 11.76 6.17 -5.18
CA SER A 178 10.91 7.04 -6.01
C SER A 178 10.60 6.43 -7.37
N THR A 179 9.43 6.72 -7.90
CA THR A 179 9.00 6.25 -9.24
C THR A 179 9.29 7.27 -10.33
N ILE A 180 9.30 6.85 -11.58
CA ILE A 180 9.40 7.78 -12.73
C ILE A 180 8.28 8.83 -12.66
N THR A 181 7.06 8.46 -12.28
CA THR A 181 5.93 9.40 -12.14
C THR A 181 6.20 10.51 -11.11
N GLN A 182 6.76 10.15 -9.94
CA GLN A 182 7.11 11.14 -8.92
C GLN A 182 8.24 12.07 -9.39
N GLN A 183 9.24 11.50 -10.06
CA GLN A 183 10.35 12.27 -10.62
C GLN A 183 9.85 13.24 -11.71
N SER A 184 8.97 12.78 -12.61
CA SER A 184 8.35 13.63 -13.64
C SER A 184 7.50 14.74 -13.03
N ALA A 185 6.65 14.44 -12.04
CA ALA A 185 5.83 15.44 -11.35
C ALA A 185 6.70 16.52 -10.67
N LYS A 186 7.84 16.12 -10.09
CA LYS A 186 8.82 17.04 -9.50
C LYS A 186 9.48 17.94 -10.55
N LEU A 187 9.78 17.42 -11.74
CA LEU A 187 10.42 18.20 -12.81
C LEU A 187 9.47 19.24 -13.44
N LEU A 188 8.15 18.98 -13.41
CA LEU A 188 7.11 19.83 -13.99
C LEU A 188 6.64 20.97 -13.07
N CYS A 189 7.17 21.10 -11.85
CA CYS A 189 6.82 22.19 -10.93
C CYS A 189 5.32 22.40 -10.69
N LEU A 190 4.58 21.30 -10.60
CA LEU A 190 3.11 21.33 -10.48
C LEU A 190 2.65 22.12 -9.24
N GLY A 191 1.71 23.03 -9.46
CA GLY A 191 0.97 23.74 -8.39
C GLY A 191 1.40 25.19 -8.13
N VAL A 192 2.49 25.69 -8.72
CA VAL A 192 2.92 27.09 -8.57
C VAL A 192 3.40 27.59 -9.93
N SER A 193 2.70 28.53 -10.55
CA SER A 193 3.15 29.14 -11.81
C SER A 193 4.28 30.14 -11.57
N TYR A 194 5.16 30.32 -12.55
CA TYR A 194 6.20 31.34 -12.48
C TYR A 194 5.57 32.75 -12.39
N ASP A 195 6.03 33.53 -11.42
CA ASP A 195 5.63 34.93 -11.22
C ASP A 195 6.90 35.80 -11.14
N GLN A 196 7.00 36.76 -12.06
CA GLN A 196 8.14 37.68 -12.17
C GLN A 196 8.26 38.60 -10.94
N ASN A 197 7.17 38.84 -10.22
CA ASN A 197 7.19 39.65 -8.99
C ASN A 197 7.72 38.85 -7.79
N ARG A 198 7.65 37.53 -7.85
CA ARG A 198 8.03 36.64 -6.74
C ARG A 198 9.42 36.04 -6.91
N TRP A 199 9.87 35.78 -8.14
CA TRP A 199 11.20 35.25 -8.42
C TRP A 199 11.96 36.14 -9.41
N ALA A 200 13.22 36.43 -9.07
CA ALA A 200 14.12 37.25 -9.87
C ALA A 200 14.40 36.70 -11.28
N SER A 201 14.23 35.39 -11.49
CA SER A 201 14.31 34.75 -12.82
C SER A 201 13.59 33.40 -12.82
N GLU A 202 13.22 32.92 -14.00
CA GLU A 202 12.65 31.58 -14.19
C GLU A 202 13.60 30.47 -13.70
N ARG A 203 14.92 30.64 -13.87
CA ARG A 203 15.93 29.72 -13.31
C ARG A 203 15.88 29.64 -11.79
N ALA A 204 15.67 30.77 -11.11
CA ALA A 204 15.57 30.78 -9.65
C ALA A 204 14.30 30.06 -9.18
N TYR A 205 13.19 30.25 -9.89
CA TYR A 205 11.96 29.49 -9.67
C TYR A 205 12.15 27.99 -9.88
N GLU A 206 12.81 27.57 -10.97
CA GLU A 206 13.08 26.15 -11.24
C GLU A 206 14.02 25.51 -10.21
N ALA A 207 15.05 26.24 -9.79
CA ALA A 207 16.00 25.76 -8.79
C ALA A 207 15.29 25.50 -7.45
N ASP A 208 14.43 26.44 -7.03
CA ASP A 208 13.59 26.32 -5.83
C ASP A 208 12.58 25.16 -5.96
N CYS A 209 11.85 25.12 -7.07
CA CYS A 209 10.88 24.06 -7.35
C CYS A 209 11.51 22.65 -7.37
N ARG A 210 12.65 22.48 -8.05
CA ARG A 210 13.29 21.17 -8.26
C ARG A 210 14.14 20.75 -7.06
N GLN A 211 14.31 21.60 -6.06
CA GLN A 211 14.94 21.23 -4.81
C GLN A 211 14.09 20.13 -4.13
N GLY A 212 14.74 19.02 -3.76
CA GLY A 212 14.04 17.92 -3.07
C GLY A 212 13.57 18.37 -1.70
N SER A 213 12.31 18.06 -1.36
CA SER A 213 11.75 18.28 -0.04
C SER A 213 12.38 17.34 0.99
N LEU A 214 13.64 17.57 1.35
CA LEU A 214 14.15 17.16 2.65
C LEU A 214 14.35 18.35 3.58
N TRP A 215 14.49 19.57 3.05
CA TRP A 215 14.52 20.80 3.83
C TRP A 215 14.14 21.95 2.89
N ARG A 216 12.90 22.48 2.99
CA ARG A 216 12.63 23.86 2.59
C ARG A 216 13.39 24.68 3.63
N LYS A 217 14.57 25.18 3.25
CA LYS A 217 15.49 25.90 4.12
C LYS A 217 15.38 27.38 3.81
#